data_AF-A0A0C2WTF8-F1
#
_entry.id   AF-A0A0C2WTF8-F1
#
_cell.length_a   1.000
_cell.length_b   1.000
_cell.length_c   1.000
_cell.angle_alpha   90.00
_cell.angle_beta   90.00
_cell.angle_gamma   90.00
#
_symmetry.space_group_name_H-M   'P 1'
#
loop_
_entity.id
_entity.type
_entity.pdbx_description
1 polymer ?
#
loop_
_entity_poly.entity_id
_entity_poly.type
_entity_poly.pdbx_seq_one_letter_code
_entity_poly.pdbx_strand_id
1 'polypeptide(L)'
;MVQILDLFRQEKINDPFPEISRDLTHREDTENLVRSIWRKWDTKNDCPLPDGVERAWGRWSNPSDPAKLIWIKTGDEYVDT
;
A
#
# COMPACT_ATOMS: atom_id res chain seq x y z
N MET A 1 16.75 -0.51 -3.51
CA MET A 1 15.38 -0.69 -3.00
C MET A 1 15.18 -2.17 -2.66
N VAL A 2 15.80 -2.66 -1.58
CA VAL A 2 15.67 -4.04 -1.05
C VAL A 2 16.06 -3.96 0.42
N GLN A 3 15.10 -3.98 1.35
CA GLN A 3 15.40 -4.02 2.80
C GLN A 3 14.37 -4.86 3.58
N ILE A 4 13.09 -4.79 3.23
CA ILE A 4 12.04 -5.54 3.95
C ILE A 4 12.19 -7.05 3.76
N LEU A 5 12.38 -7.51 2.52
CA LEU A 5 12.54 -8.95 2.25
C LEU A 5 13.83 -9.53 2.84
N ASP A 6 14.90 -8.75 2.91
CA ASP A 6 16.16 -9.18 3.51
C ASP A 6 16.06 -9.28 5.05
N LEU A 7 15.26 -8.42 5.68
CA LEU A 7 14.96 -8.48 7.10
C LEU A 7 14.21 -9.77 7.48
N PHE A 8 13.27 -10.19 6.63
CA PHE A 8 12.51 -11.41 6.86
C PHE A 8 13.24 -12.69 6.44
N ARG A 9 14.15 -12.62 5.46
CA ARG A 9 14.99 -13.76 5.05
C ARG A 9 15.95 -14.23 6.13
N GLN A 10 16.41 -13.34 7.01
CA GLN A 10 17.35 -13.71 8.07
C GLN A 10 16.72 -14.57 9.18
N GLU A 11 15.39 -14.54 9.35
CA GLU A 11 14.73 -15.27 10.44
C GLU A 11 14.25 -16.69 10.07
N LYS A 12 14.08 -17.04 8.78
CA LYS A 12 13.25 -18.20 8.42
C LYS A 12 13.85 -19.13 7.35
N ILE A 13 13.81 -20.43 7.66
CA ILE A 13 14.51 -21.54 6.96
C ILE A 13 13.66 -22.11 5.79
N ASN A 14 12.34 -21.90 5.78
CA ASN A 14 11.44 -22.37 4.73
C ASN A 14 11.02 -21.24 3.78
N ASP A 15 10.28 -21.58 2.70
CA ASP A 15 9.77 -20.62 1.72
C ASP A 15 9.29 -19.34 2.43
N PRO A 16 10.02 -18.22 2.28
CA PRO A 16 9.77 -17.03 3.07
C PRO A 16 8.45 -16.38 2.68
N PHE A 17 7.91 -16.69 1.50
CA PHE A 17 6.73 -16.02 0.98
C PHE A 17 5.46 -16.32 1.80
N PRO A 18 5.08 -17.60 2.08
CA PRO A 18 3.97 -17.91 2.97
C PRO A 18 4.12 -17.37 4.39
N GLU A 19 5.33 -17.40 4.95
CA GLU A 19 5.55 -17.01 6.35
C GLU A 19 5.52 -15.50 6.52
N ILE A 20 6.13 -14.75 5.60
CA ILE A 20 6.00 -13.30 5.52
C ILE A 20 4.55 -12.93 5.27
N SER A 21 3.85 -13.59 4.33
CA SER A 21 2.44 -13.31 4.06
C SER A 21 1.60 -13.46 5.32
N ARG A 22 1.81 -14.54 6.10
CA ARG A 22 1.13 -14.76 7.38
C ARG A 22 1.46 -13.67 8.40
N ASP A 23 2.72 -13.29 8.53
CA ASP A 23 3.13 -12.25 9.47
C ASP A 23 2.59 -10.88 9.05
N LEU A 24 2.41 -10.64 7.75
CA LEU A 24 1.81 -9.42 7.22
C LEU A 24 0.27 -9.41 7.36
N THR A 25 -0.41 -10.57 7.36
CA THR A 25 -1.89 -10.60 7.46
C THR A 25 -2.42 -10.70 8.88
N HIS A 26 -1.63 -11.16 9.86
CA HIS A 26 -2.11 -11.45 11.22
C HIS A 26 -1.62 -10.49 12.30
N ARG A 27 -0.75 -9.54 11.97
CA ARG A 27 -0.23 -8.54 12.89
C ARG A 27 -1.01 -7.22 12.73
N GLU A 28 -1.55 -6.70 13.82
CA GLU A 28 -2.29 -5.43 13.84
C GLU A 28 -1.43 -4.26 13.33
N ASP A 29 -0.13 -4.28 13.63
CA ASP A 29 0.83 -3.31 13.13
C ASP A 29 1.02 -3.38 11.59
N THR A 30 0.79 -4.55 10.99
CA THR A 30 0.87 -4.69 9.53
C THR A 30 -0.37 -4.19 8.81
N GLU A 31 -1.55 -4.16 9.44
CA GLU A 31 -2.75 -3.58 8.81
C GLU A 31 -2.48 -2.15 8.33
N ASN A 32 -1.81 -1.35 9.16
CA ASN A 32 -1.42 0.01 8.83
C ASN A 32 -0.39 0.08 7.70
N LEU A 33 0.57 -0.86 7.67
CA LEU A 33 1.57 -0.95 6.62
C LEU A 33 0.93 -1.31 5.27
N VAL A 34 0.08 -2.34 5.22
CA VAL A 34 -0.63 -2.75 4.02
C VAL A 34 -1.53 -1.62 3.52
N ARG A 35 -2.26 -0.95 4.41
CA ARG A 35 -3.08 0.22 4.07
C ARG A 35 -2.22 1.36 3.51
N SER A 36 -1.04 1.60 4.06
CA SER A 36 -0.11 2.63 3.59
C SER A 36 0.45 2.31 2.20
N ILE A 37 0.87 1.06 1.96
CA ILE A 37 1.33 0.60 0.65
C ILE A 37 0.20 0.72 -0.38
N TRP A 38 -0.99 0.22 -0.04
CA TRP A 38 -2.15 0.26 -0.93
C TRP A 38 -2.58 1.68 -1.31
N ARG A 39 -2.33 2.66 -0.43
CA ARG A 39 -2.59 4.08 -0.75
C ARG A 39 -1.67 4.65 -1.82
N LYS A 40 -0.47 4.11 -1.96
CA LYS A 40 0.60 4.66 -2.83
C LYS A 40 0.90 3.79 -4.03
N TRP A 41 0.20 2.67 -4.19
CA TRP A 41 0.44 1.72 -5.27
C TRP A 41 -0.61 1.82 -6.37
N ASP A 42 -0.13 1.98 -7.60
CA ASP A 42 -0.92 1.81 -8.82
C ASP A 42 -1.01 0.32 -9.15
N THR A 43 -2.19 -0.25 -8.93
CA THR A 43 -2.47 -1.67 -9.17
C THR A 43 -2.58 -2.00 -10.66
N LYS A 44 -2.77 -1.01 -11.54
CA LYS A 44 -2.94 -1.23 -12.98
C LYS A 44 -1.58 -1.37 -13.67
N ASN A 45 -0.65 -0.49 -13.31
CA ASN A 45 0.69 -0.44 -13.89
C ASN A 45 1.75 -1.16 -13.03
N ASP A 46 1.33 -1.68 -11.86
CA ASP A 46 2.19 -2.34 -10.88
C ASP A 46 3.41 -1.49 -10.49
N CYS A 47 3.14 -0.22 -10.21
CA CYS A 47 4.17 0.77 -9.92
C CYS A 47 3.73 1.73 -8.81
N PRO A 48 4.66 2.48 -8.18
CA PRO A 48 4.28 3.55 -7.27
C PRO A 48 3.51 4.66 -8.00
N LEU A 49 2.53 5.25 -7.32
CA LEU A 49 1.85 6.46 -7.77
C LEU A 49 2.82 7.65 -7.79
N PRO A 50 2.55 8.68 -8.61
CA PRO A 50 3.34 9.91 -8.61
C PRO A 50 3.40 10.57 -7.23
N ASP A 51 4.49 11.30 -6.97
CA ASP A 51 4.66 12.02 -5.71
C ASP A 51 3.50 12.99 -5.46
N GLY A 52 2.91 12.90 -4.27
CA GLY A 52 1.76 13.71 -3.88
C GLY A 52 0.41 13.17 -4.33
N VAL A 53 0.36 12.00 -4.98
CA VAL A 53 -0.88 11.28 -5.32
C VAL A 53 -1.07 10.11 -4.35
N GLU A 54 -2.28 10.00 -3.78
CA GLU A 54 -2.67 8.86 -2.96
C GLU A 54 -4.09 8.40 -3.32
N ARG A 55 -4.36 7.11 -3.08
CA ARG A 55 -5.72 6.58 -3.08
C ARG A 55 -6.46 7.06 -1.84
N ALA A 56 -7.61 7.71 -2.05
CA ALA A 56 -8.41 8.30 -0.98
C ALA A 56 -9.09 7.22 -0.11
N TRP A 57 -8.93 7.33 1.21
CA TRP A 57 -9.63 6.52 2.20
C TRP A 57 -10.15 7.46 3.30
N GLY A 58 -11.37 7.23 3.80
CA GLY A 58 -11.97 8.03 4.89
C GLY A 58 -12.42 9.42 4.44
N ARG A 59 -11.91 10.49 5.06
CA ARG A 59 -12.41 11.89 4.92
C ARG A 59 -12.51 12.40 3.48
N TRP A 60 -11.74 11.84 2.56
CA TRP A 60 -11.66 12.26 1.15
C TRP A 60 -12.28 11.26 0.17
N SER A 61 -12.96 10.23 0.69
CA SER A 61 -13.67 9.21 -0.08
C SER A 61 -15.07 9.02 0.50
N ASN A 62 -16.08 8.81 -0.33
CA ASN A 62 -17.29 8.18 0.20
C ASN A 62 -16.91 6.77 0.70
N PRO A 63 -17.48 6.28 1.81
CA PRO A 63 -17.24 4.92 2.28
C PRO A 63 -17.51 3.86 1.21
N SER A 64 -18.37 4.18 0.24
CA SER A 64 -18.73 3.34 -0.90
C SER A 64 -17.77 3.44 -2.10
N ASP A 65 -16.78 4.34 -2.09
CA ASP A 65 -15.86 4.58 -3.21
C ASP A 65 -14.40 4.86 -2.76
N PRO A 66 -13.75 3.89 -2.09
CA PRO A 66 -12.36 4.01 -1.59
C PRO A 66 -11.28 3.89 -2.68
N ALA A 67 -11.64 3.98 -3.96
CA ALA A 67 -10.74 3.70 -5.08
C ALA A 67 -10.19 4.95 -5.78
N LYS A 68 -10.75 6.15 -5.52
CA LYS A 68 -10.34 7.38 -6.20
C LYS A 68 -8.91 7.80 -5.88
N LEU A 69 -8.16 8.18 -6.91
CA LEU A 69 -6.84 8.80 -6.77
C LEU A 69 -7.01 10.30 -6.59
N ILE A 70 -6.28 10.88 -5.67
CA ILE A 70 -6.36 12.31 -5.36
C ILE A 70 -4.97 12.91 -5.14
N TRP A 71 -4.87 14.22 -5.36
CA TRP A 71 -3.74 15.02 -4.91
C TRP A 71 -3.83 15.25 -3.40
N ILE A 72 -2.84 14.82 -2.62
CA ILE A 72 -2.84 14.98 -1.15
C ILE A 72 -2.94 16.46 -0.74
N LYS A 73 -2.33 17.36 -1.53
CA LYS A 73 -2.26 18.79 -1.23
C LYS A 73 -3.61 19.49 -1.37
N THR A 74 -4.39 19.13 -2.39
CA THR A 74 -5.62 19.84 -2.74
C THR A 74 -6.88 19.03 -2.45
N GLY A 75 -6.77 17.70 -2.41
CA GLY A 75 -7.91 16.78 -2.36
C GLY A 75 -8.61 16.60 -3.70
N ASP A 76 -8.10 17.23 -4.76
CA ASP A 76 -8.69 17.12 -6.11
C ASP A 76 -8.42 15.75 -6.70
N GLU A 77 -9.34 15.29 -7.54
CA GLU A 77 -9.24 14.02 -8.26
C GLU A 77 -8.03 14.04 -9.22
N TYR A 78 -7.20 13.00 -9.11
CA TYR A 78 -6.10 12.77 -10.03
C TYR A 78 -6.61 11.95 -11.21
N VAL A 79 -6.56 12.55 -12.40
CA VAL A 79 -6.87 11.89 -13.67
C VAL A 79 -5.56 11.73 -14.43
N ASP A 80 -5.16 10.48 -14.66
CA ASP A 80 -4.02 10.14 -15.50
C ASP A 80 -4.43 10.41 -16.97
N THR A 81 -3.89 11.47 -17.56
CA THR A 81 -4.17 11.89 -18.96
C THR A 81 -3.27 11.22 -19.96
#